data_AF-M3G188-F1
#
_entry.id   AF-M3G188-F1
#
_cell.length_a   1.000
_cell.length_b   1.000
_cell.length_c   1.000
_cell.angle_alpha   90.00
_cell.angle_beta   90.00
_cell.angle_gamma   90.00
#
_symmetry.space_group_name_H-M   'P 1'
#
loop_
_entity.id
_entity.type
_entity.pdbx_description
1 polymer ?
#
loop_
_entity_poly.entity_id
_entity_poly.type
_entity_poly.pdbx_seq_one_letter_code
_entity_poly.pdbx_strand_id
1 'polypeptide(L)'
;MKKILTVFISFLFLGTVGNLHAHRGKVAQNPIDIFEKSHENKVLSLQRKTQVDMNLPITRALFYGTRNSYSSSAYTKSASFSTNQKYTIGDQLRLGARYLELEVHWTTGSKKGTKEFLLCGGAANHSGCKTSDRTFHQGLEEIRDWISKPNNRNEVLLIYIKDHLDGHYSEVLKVLKDSLGSWLYRYSGSCSKQPSSADMPKLKDMVNAGQRILLMSDSCQSGQGSEEWSKYFKAQFFGGTKEVPGMQLSPKVFRNHDCVFPRALYQSAMVRVADNSNGHGNIQSSFTNSDIQSMLICEVNVFGIDQFDVDFAKQPVWSWGKDEPRNVEDQEHCGRIWSDGSWSTCHCDIWHQFACRERKTGKWIVTNRKGRWSDGVGVCLHYSDLGSYVYASPRTPYENKKLQEVVKLNGNNLPVWINLIKKEGEDIWGPDDRLDAFLPPL
;
A
#
# COMPACT_ATOMS: atom_id res chain seq x y z
N MET A 1 -54.43 -35.04 -25.89
CA MET A 1 -53.03 -34.63 -25.67
C MET A 1 -52.64 -33.57 -26.69
N LYS A 2 -52.33 -32.37 -26.18
CA LYS A 2 -51.60 -31.20 -26.73
C LYS A 2 -51.63 -30.95 -28.26
N LYS A 3 -52.22 -29.80 -28.63
CA LYS A 3 -51.52 -28.64 -29.22
C LYS A 3 -52.47 -27.44 -29.25
N ILE A 4 -52.18 -26.42 -28.45
CA ILE A 4 -52.81 -25.11 -28.53
C ILE A 4 -51.90 -24.25 -29.42
N LEU A 5 -52.44 -23.78 -30.54
CA LEU A 5 -51.85 -22.77 -31.41
C LEU A 5 -52.83 -21.58 -31.38
N THR A 6 -52.49 -20.54 -30.62
CA THR A 6 -53.30 -19.32 -30.57
C THR A 6 -52.83 -18.38 -31.68
N VAL A 7 -53.72 -18.14 -32.64
CA VAL A 7 -53.52 -17.20 -33.76
C VAL A 7 -53.94 -15.80 -33.30
N PHE A 8 -53.03 -14.86 -33.48
CA PHE A 8 -53.22 -13.40 -33.38
C PHE A 8 -53.93 -12.87 -34.64
N ILE A 9 -54.75 -11.81 -34.50
CA ILE A 9 -55.09 -10.77 -35.51
C ILE A 9 -56.03 -9.77 -34.80
N SER A 10 -55.60 -8.54 -34.46
CA SER A 10 -55.73 -7.29 -35.26
C SER A 10 -56.91 -6.43 -34.76
N PHE A 11 -56.97 -5.08 -34.75
CA PHE A 11 -56.21 -4.00 -35.40
C PHE A 11 -56.70 -2.61 -34.85
N LEU A 12 -55.85 -1.56 -34.95
CA LEU A 12 -56.15 -0.11 -35.20
C LEU A 12 -56.51 0.83 -34.03
N PHE A 13 -56.12 2.14 -33.97
CA PHE A 13 -55.59 3.09 -34.97
C PHE A 13 -54.94 4.36 -34.31
N LEU A 14 -53.95 4.96 -35.00
CA LEU A 14 -53.63 6.40 -35.22
C LEU A 14 -53.02 7.34 -34.13
N GLY A 15 -51.83 7.88 -34.50
CA GLY A 15 -51.36 9.26 -34.25
C GLY A 15 -50.56 9.46 -32.95
N THR A 16 -49.39 10.08 -32.88
CA THR A 16 -48.62 10.96 -33.78
C THR A 16 -47.14 10.86 -33.40
N VAL A 17 -46.27 11.01 -34.41
CA VAL A 17 -44.82 11.02 -34.29
C VAL A 17 -44.36 12.19 -33.42
N GLY A 18 -43.89 11.89 -32.22
CA GLY A 18 -43.08 12.78 -31.39
C GLY A 18 -41.74 12.11 -31.15
N ASN A 19 -40.72 12.52 -31.91
CA ASN A 19 -39.34 12.10 -31.76
C ASN A 19 -38.82 12.45 -30.35
N LEU A 20 -38.99 11.56 -29.38
CA LEU A 20 -38.15 11.52 -28.20
C LEU A 20 -36.88 10.75 -28.57
N HIS A 21 -35.98 11.43 -29.27
CA HIS A 21 -34.56 11.11 -29.17
C HIS A 21 -34.13 11.39 -27.73
N ALA A 22 -34.40 10.43 -26.84
CA ALA A 22 -33.71 10.36 -25.58
C ALA A 22 -32.23 10.15 -25.92
N HIS A 23 -31.47 11.24 -25.95
CA HIS A 23 -30.02 11.20 -25.78
C HIS A 23 -29.77 10.57 -24.40
N ARG A 24 -29.76 9.23 -24.34
CA ARG A 24 -29.03 8.50 -23.32
C ARG A 24 -27.58 8.87 -23.57
N GLY A 25 -27.13 9.97 -22.94
CA GLY A 25 -25.70 10.27 -22.85
C GLY A 25 -25.00 8.99 -22.41
N LYS A 26 -23.91 8.63 -23.09
CA LYS A 26 -23.06 7.51 -22.67
C LYS A 26 -22.82 7.66 -21.17
N VAL A 27 -23.21 6.66 -20.38
CA VAL A 27 -22.87 6.62 -18.96
C VAL A 27 -21.35 6.67 -18.90
N ALA A 28 -20.79 7.80 -18.46
CA ALA A 28 -19.37 7.92 -18.24
C ALA A 28 -19.01 6.91 -17.14
N GLN A 29 -18.17 5.94 -17.48
CA GLN A 29 -17.74 4.93 -16.51
C GLN A 29 -16.97 5.61 -15.37
N ASN A 30 -17.20 5.16 -14.14
CA ASN A 30 -16.47 5.67 -12.98
C ASN A 30 -14.96 5.41 -13.19
N PRO A 31 -14.08 6.43 -13.10
CA PRO A 31 -12.64 6.27 -13.25
C PRO A 31 -12.03 5.20 -12.36
N ILE A 32 -12.59 4.96 -11.16
CA ILE A 32 -12.15 3.91 -10.25
C ILE A 32 -12.44 2.53 -10.83
N ASP A 33 -13.64 2.32 -11.39
CA ASP A 33 -14.04 1.04 -11.99
C ASP A 33 -13.19 0.73 -13.24
N ILE A 34 -12.75 1.77 -13.97
CA ILE A 34 -11.80 1.64 -15.09
C ILE A 34 -10.43 1.24 -14.55
N PHE A 35 -9.92 1.93 -13.53
CA PHE A 35 -8.63 1.64 -12.92
C PHE A 35 -8.57 0.23 -12.32
N GLU A 36 -9.61 -0.22 -11.62
CA GLU A 36 -9.62 -1.55 -11.01
C GLU A 36 -9.44 -2.69 -12.04
N LYS A 37 -9.88 -2.45 -13.28
CA LYS A 37 -9.73 -3.38 -14.42
C LYS A 37 -8.45 -3.15 -15.22
N SER A 38 -7.69 -2.11 -14.90
CA SER A 38 -6.50 -1.73 -15.66
C SER A 38 -5.33 -2.67 -15.35
N HIS A 39 -4.38 -2.69 -16.28
CA HIS A 39 -3.15 -3.46 -16.12
C HIS A 39 -2.33 -2.96 -14.92
N GLU A 40 -2.30 -1.65 -14.68
CA GLU A 40 -1.59 -1.04 -13.56
C GLU A 40 -2.12 -1.53 -12.20
N ASN A 41 -3.45 -1.62 -12.03
CA ASN A 41 -4.01 -2.17 -10.80
C ASN A 41 -3.68 -3.67 -10.62
N LYS A 42 -3.67 -4.44 -11.71
CA LYS A 42 -3.24 -5.85 -11.68
C LYS A 42 -1.78 -5.96 -11.22
N VAL A 43 -0.88 -5.16 -11.80
CA VAL A 43 0.54 -5.12 -11.43
C VAL A 43 0.73 -4.69 -9.98
N LEU A 44 0.00 -3.67 -9.50
CA LEU A 44 0.07 -3.23 -8.12
C LEU A 44 -0.39 -4.30 -7.13
N SER A 45 -1.49 -5.00 -7.44
CA SER A 45 -1.95 -6.13 -6.63
C SER A 45 -0.90 -7.24 -6.58
N LEU A 46 -0.32 -7.59 -7.73
CA LEU A 46 0.70 -8.61 -7.82
C LEU A 46 1.99 -8.24 -7.08
N GLN A 47 2.44 -6.99 -7.22
CA GLN A 47 3.60 -6.45 -6.51
C GLN A 47 3.42 -6.58 -5.00
N ARG A 48 2.25 -6.22 -4.46
CA ARG A 48 1.95 -6.36 -3.03
C ARG A 48 1.91 -7.82 -2.59
N LYS A 49 1.25 -8.71 -3.36
CA LYS A 49 1.26 -10.16 -3.09
C LYS A 49 2.68 -10.73 -3.09
N THR A 50 3.52 -10.26 -4.00
CA THR A 50 4.93 -10.67 -4.08
C THR A 50 5.72 -10.21 -2.85
N GLN A 51 5.52 -8.97 -2.40
CA GLN A 51 6.14 -8.47 -1.16
C GLN A 51 5.65 -9.21 0.09
N VAL A 52 4.39 -9.64 0.11
CA VAL A 52 3.87 -10.54 1.15
C VAL A 52 4.60 -11.88 1.10
N ASP A 53 4.74 -12.51 -0.06
CA ASP A 53 5.40 -13.83 -0.14
C ASP A 53 6.90 -13.76 0.20
N MET A 54 7.56 -12.65 -0.14
CA MET A 54 8.94 -12.31 0.29
C MET A 54 9.09 -12.06 1.80
N ASN A 55 7.98 -12.07 2.54
CA ASN A 55 7.87 -11.77 3.97
C ASN A 55 8.63 -10.49 4.37
N LEU A 56 8.40 -9.42 3.61
CA LEU A 56 9.08 -8.13 3.84
C LEU A 56 8.74 -7.59 5.25
N PRO A 57 9.72 -7.09 6.02
CA PRO A 57 9.45 -6.39 7.27
C PRO A 57 8.59 -5.16 7.01
N ILE A 58 7.60 -4.92 7.87
CA ILE A 58 6.65 -3.83 7.69
C ILE A 58 7.35 -2.46 7.64
N THR A 59 8.46 -2.27 8.37
CA THR A 59 9.24 -1.03 8.35
C THR A 59 9.82 -0.69 6.99
N ARG A 60 9.89 -1.65 6.08
CA ARG A 60 10.38 -1.50 4.69
C ARG A 60 9.28 -1.66 3.64
N ALA A 61 8.08 -2.07 4.05
CA ALA A 61 6.93 -2.23 3.17
C ALA A 61 6.34 -0.88 2.77
N LEU A 62 5.85 -0.77 1.53
CA LEU A 62 5.28 0.45 0.99
C LEU A 62 3.81 0.59 1.39
N PHE A 63 3.52 1.55 2.25
CA PHE A 63 2.17 2.05 2.57
C PHE A 63 1.92 3.36 1.84
N TYR A 64 1.62 3.22 0.55
CA TYR A 64 1.16 4.33 -0.28
C TYR A 64 -0.28 4.68 0.09
N GLY A 65 -0.64 5.94 0.31
CA GLY A 65 -2.00 6.28 0.73
C GLY A 65 -2.24 7.76 0.94
N THR A 66 -3.14 8.07 1.88
CA THR A 66 -3.74 9.41 1.98
C THR A 66 -3.60 10.00 3.36
N ARG A 67 -3.41 11.33 3.42
CA ARG A 67 -3.54 12.08 4.67
C ARG A 67 -4.99 12.58 4.82
N ASN A 68 -5.45 12.76 6.06
CA ASN A 68 -6.83 13.18 6.37
C ASN A 68 -7.88 12.44 5.50
N SER A 69 -7.79 11.11 5.43
CA SER A 69 -8.51 10.26 4.48
C SER A 69 -10.04 10.45 4.53
N TYR A 70 -10.55 10.91 5.66
CA TYR A 70 -11.96 11.18 5.92
C TYR A 70 -12.46 12.52 5.33
N SER A 71 -11.58 13.49 5.11
CA SER A 71 -11.91 14.83 4.62
C SER A 71 -12.09 14.77 3.11
N SER A 72 -13.27 14.35 2.66
CA SER A 72 -13.54 14.06 1.25
C SER A 72 -14.77 14.78 0.71
N SER A 73 -14.66 15.31 -0.52
CA SER A 73 -15.79 15.93 -1.23
C SER A 73 -16.90 14.92 -1.56
N ALA A 74 -16.60 13.62 -1.61
CA ALA A 74 -17.60 12.57 -1.80
C ALA A 74 -18.65 12.50 -0.66
N TYR A 75 -18.34 13.06 0.51
CA TYR A 75 -19.27 13.09 1.65
C TYR A 75 -20.02 14.42 1.77
N THR A 76 -19.64 15.45 1.00
CA THR A 76 -20.23 16.78 1.09
C THR A 76 -21.13 17.05 -0.10
N LYS A 77 -22.22 17.79 0.13
CA LYS A 77 -23.11 18.27 -0.95
C LYS A 77 -22.71 19.64 -1.50
N SER A 78 -21.62 20.23 -0.99
CA SER A 78 -21.21 21.59 -1.30
C SER A 78 -19.79 21.62 -1.87
N ALA A 79 -19.70 22.07 -3.12
CA ALA A 79 -18.45 22.24 -3.86
C ALA A 79 -17.55 23.36 -3.31
N SER A 80 -18.01 24.14 -2.32
CA SER A 80 -17.26 25.28 -1.75
C SER A 80 -16.35 24.90 -0.57
N PHE A 81 -16.32 23.64 -0.13
CA PHE A 81 -15.40 23.20 0.92
C PHE A 81 -14.12 22.64 0.33
N SER A 82 -12.97 23.22 0.67
CA SER A 82 -11.66 22.61 0.40
C SER A 82 -11.53 21.35 1.26
N THR A 83 -11.53 20.20 0.62
CA THR A 83 -11.36 18.88 1.24
C THR A 83 -10.00 18.31 0.88
N ASN A 84 -9.46 17.42 1.71
CA ASN A 84 -8.18 16.77 1.41
C ASN A 84 -8.31 15.76 0.28
N GLN A 85 -9.47 15.09 0.15
CA GLN A 85 -9.67 13.97 -0.77
C GLN A 85 -10.88 14.18 -1.68
N LYS A 86 -10.88 13.49 -2.83
CA LYS A 86 -11.99 13.47 -3.80
C LYS A 86 -12.96 12.31 -3.58
N TYR A 87 -12.44 11.19 -3.06
CA TYR A 87 -13.13 9.92 -3.02
C TYR A 87 -13.38 9.45 -1.58
N THR A 88 -14.35 8.56 -1.41
CA THR A 88 -14.63 7.92 -0.12
C THR A 88 -13.40 7.13 0.37
N ILE A 89 -13.31 6.79 1.66
CA ILE A 89 -12.23 5.93 2.20
C ILE A 89 -12.25 4.58 1.48
N GLY A 90 -13.44 4.01 1.26
CA GLY A 90 -13.60 2.77 0.50
C GLY A 90 -13.02 2.88 -0.93
N ASP A 91 -13.26 3.99 -1.62
CA ASP A 91 -12.74 4.23 -2.96
C ASP A 91 -11.24 4.54 -2.98
N GLN A 92 -10.70 5.23 -1.97
CA GLN A 92 -9.25 5.40 -1.81
C GLN A 92 -8.56 4.03 -1.66
N LEU A 93 -9.14 3.11 -0.89
CA LEU A 93 -8.65 1.74 -0.75
C LEU A 93 -8.75 0.94 -2.06
N ARG A 94 -9.83 1.12 -2.83
CA ARG A 94 -10.00 0.54 -4.19
C ARG A 94 -8.96 1.05 -5.19
N LEU A 95 -8.58 2.33 -5.08
CA LEU A 95 -7.48 2.93 -5.85
C LEU A 95 -6.09 2.48 -5.38
N GLY A 96 -5.99 1.67 -4.32
CA GLY A 96 -4.73 1.08 -3.87
C GLY A 96 -4.09 1.75 -2.66
N ALA A 97 -4.76 2.69 -1.99
CA ALA A 97 -4.28 3.22 -0.72
C ALA A 97 -4.18 2.11 0.34
N ARG A 98 -3.08 2.06 1.08
CA ARG A 98 -2.82 1.14 2.21
C ARG A 98 -2.35 1.86 3.47
N TYR A 99 -2.10 3.16 3.37
CA TYR A 99 -1.99 4.08 4.50
C TYR A 99 -3.25 4.94 4.58
N LEU A 100 -3.83 5.07 5.78
CA LEU A 100 -4.94 5.98 6.05
C LEU A 100 -4.63 6.82 7.29
N GLU A 101 -4.95 8.09 7.25
CA GLU A 101 -4.82 9.01 8.37
C GLU A 101 -6.18 9.55 8.77
N LEU A 102 -6.57 9.29 10.01
CA LEU A 102 -7.85 9.66 10.59
C LEU A 102 -7.61 10.56 11.79
N GLU A 103 -8.29 11.70 11.86
CA GLU A 103 -8.19 12.64 12.98
C GLU A 103 -9.50 12.56 13.75
N VAL A 104 -9.41 12.11 15.00
CA VAL A 104 -10.59 11.69 15.77
C VAL A 104 -10.78 12.62 16.95
N HIS A 105 -11.90 13.33 16.96
CA HIS A 105 -12.28 14.24 18.04
C HIS A 105 -13.44 13.68 18.85
N TRP A 106 -13.33 13.73 20.17
CA TRP A 106 -14.46 13.56 21.09
C TRP A 106 -15.22 14.88 21.26
N THR A 107 -16.24 15.10 20.43
CA THR A 107 -16.90 16.41 20.35
C THR A 107 -18.42 16.32 20.22
N THR A 108 -19.09 17.46 20.17
CA THR A 108 -20.56 17.54 20.08
C THR A 108 -21.02 16.85 18.80
N GLY A 109 -21.86 15.83 18.97
CA GLY A 109 -22.38 15.01 17.89
C GLY A 109 -23.62 15.60 17.21
N SER A 110 -24.16 14.82 16.26
CA SER A 110 -25.35 15.17 15.49
C SER A 110 -26.62 15.28 16.34
N LYS A 111 -26.72 14.51 17.43
CA LYS A 111 -27.84 14.55 18.37
C LYS A 111 -27.59 15.58 19.47
N LYS A 112 -28.63 16.38 19.75
CA LYS A 112 -28.55 17.44 20.75
C LYS A 112 -28.18 16.86 22.12
N GLY A 113 -27.11 17.38 22.72
CA GLY A 113 -26.65 17.00 24.05
C GLY A 113 -25.81 15.72 24.12
N THR A 114 -25.46 15.11 22.98
CA THR A 114 -24.60 13.92 22.95
C THR A 114 -23.20 14.25 22.43
N LYS A 115 -22.20 13.59 22.98
CA LYS A 115 -20.85 13.55 22.43
C LYS A 115 -20.69 12.34 21.51
N GLU A 116 -19.92 12.50 20.44
CA GLU A 116 -19.61 11.46 19.47
C GLU A 116 -18.13 11.55 19.09
N PHE A 117 -17.54 10.43 18.64
CA PHE A 117 -16.25 10.43 17.97
C PHE A 117 -16.44 10.85 16.52
N LEU A 118 -15.98 12.05 16.18
CA LEU A 118 -16.09 12.61 14.83
C LEU A 118 -14.72 12.61 14.13
N LEU A 119 -14.76 12.39 12.83
CA LEU A 119 -13.64 12.55 11.92
C LEU A 119 -13.60 14.00 11.43
N CYS A 120 -12.69 14.78 11.98
CA CYS A 120 -12.68 16.23 11.86
C CYS A 120 -11.23 16.76 11.79
N GLY A 121 -11.00 17.81 11.00
CA GLY A 121 -9.71 18.49 10.90
C GLY A 121 -9.67 19.79 11.70
N GLY A 122 -10.33 19.79 12.85
CA GLY A 122 -10.48 20.95 13.73
C GLY A 122 -9.23 21.17 14.57
N ALA A 123 -9.17 22.29 15.29
CA ALA A 123 -8.11 22.49 16.27
C ALA A 123 -8.25 21.48 17.43
N ALA A 124 -7.18 21.29 18.21
CA ALA A 124 -7.15 20.36 19.34
C ALA A 124 -8.26 20.61 20.39
N ASN A 125 -8.74 21.86 20.51
CA ASN A 125 -9.90 22.22 21.35
C ASN A 125 -11.26 21.96 20.66
N HIS A 126 -11.28 21.14 19.62
CA HIS A 126 -12.40 20.79 18.73
C HIS A 126 -13.01 21.96 17.96
N SER A 127 -12.40 23.15 17.98
CA SER A 127 -12.88 24.28 17.18
C SER A 127 -12.76 23.97 15.70
N GLY A 128 -13.86 24.13 14.97
CA GLY A 128 -13.95 23.78 13.54
C GLY A 128 -14.65 22.45 13.26
N CYS A 129 -14.84 21.59 14.27
CA CYS A 129 -15.65 20.40 14.12
C CYS A 129 -17.13 20.73 14.08
N LYS A 130 -17.84 20.05 13.18
CA LYS A 130 -19.27 20.24 12.92
C LYS A 130 -20.01 18.98 13.32
N THR A 131 -21.22 19.15 13.81
CA THR A 131 -22.12 18.04 14.13
C THR A 131 -22.53 17.21 12.91
N SER A 132 -22.29 17.74 11.71
CA SER A 132 -22.47 17.06 10.43
C SER A 132 -21.23 16.30 9.94
N ASP A 133 -20.09 16.42 10.65
CA ASP A 133 -18.88 15.67 10.30
C ASP A 133 -19.13 14.18 10.44
N ARG A 134 -18.39 13.40 9.65
CA ARG A 134 -18.53 11.95 9.63
C ARG A 134 -18.16 11.37 10.99
N THR A 135 -18.92 10.41 11.48
CA THR A 135 -18.53 9.70 12.70
C THR A 135 -17.33 8.79 12.43
N PHE A 136 -16.50 8.57 13.46
CA PHE A 136 -15.41 7.61 13.39
C PHE A 136 -15.90 6.21 13.01
N HIS A 137 -17.04 5.79 13.56
CA HIS A 137 -17.67 4.52 13.22
C HIS A 137 -17.94 4.39 11.72
N GLN A 138 -18.58 5.37 11.09
CA GLN A 138 -18.84 5.37 9.63
C GLN A 138 -17.56 5.30 8.79
N GLY A 139 -16.47 5.92 9.23
CA GLY A 139 -15.16 5.77 8.57
C GLY A 139 -14.63 4.34 8.69
N LEU A 140 -14.75 3.72 9.86
CA LEU A 140 -14.34 2.33 10.08
C LEU A 140 -15.20 1.32 9.31
N GLU A 141 -16.49 1.59 9.09
CA GLU A 141 -17.35 0.72 8.29
C GLU A 141 -16.84 0.56 6.86
N GLU A 142 -16.41 1.64 6.21
CA GLU A 142 -15.84 1.54 4.86
C GLU A 142 -14.54 0.73 4.83
N ILE A 143 -13.71 0.86 5.86
CA ILE A 143 -12.48 0.07 6.02
C ILE A 143 -12.83 -1.41 6.22
N ARG A 144 -13.80 -1.71 7.10
CA ARG A 144 -14.31 -3.06 7.38
C ARG A 144 -14.86 -3.71 6.11
N ASP A 145 -15.71 -3.00 5.39
CA ASP A 145 -16.36 -3.49 4.19
C ASP A 145 -15.34 -3.76 3.06
N TRP A 146 -14.23 -3.02 3.05
CA TRP A 146 -13.14 -3.28 2.12
C TRP A 146 -12.25 -4.46 2.57
N ILE A 147 -11.75 -4.46 3.80
CA ILE A 147 -10.75 -5.45 4.28
C ILE A 147 -11.32 -6.87 4.40
N SER A 148 -12.64 -6.99 4.55
CA SER A 148 -13.36 -8.27 4.64
C SER A 148 -13.55 -8.98 3.30
N LYS A 149 -13.35 -8.29 2.16
CA LYS A 149 -13.53 -8.90 0.83
C LYS A 149 -12.49 -10.00 0.59
N PRO A 150 -12.87 -11.16 0.02
CA PRO A 150 -11.93 -12.25 -0.28
C PRO A 150 -10.73 -11.81 -1.13
N ASN A 151 -10.96 -10.92 -2.11
CA ASN A 151 -9.91 -10.40 -2.99
C ASN A 151 -8.86 -9.53 -2.26
N ASN A 152 -9.17 -9.08 -1.05
CA ASN A 152 -8.29 -8.25 -0.22
C ASN A 152 -7.62 -9.06 0.90
N ARG A 153 -7.73 -10.40 0.93
CA ARG A 153 -7.21 -11.26 2.02
C ARG A 153 -5.70 -11.13 2.27
N ASN A 154 -4.93 -10.75 1.26
CA ASN A 154 -3.48 -10.57 1.35
C ASN A 154 -3.07 -9.10 1.61
N GLU A 155 -4.03 -8.19 1.71
CA GLU A 155 -3.74 -6.78 1.90
C GLU A 155 -3.54 -6.46 3.38
N VAL A 156 -2.58 -5.59 3.65
CA VAL A 156 -2.22 -5.10 4.99
C VAL A 156 -2.37 -3.57 5.01
N LEU A 157 -2.98 -3.04 6.07
CA LEU A 157 -3.23 -1.61 6.25
C LEU A 157 -2.41 -1.04 7.40
N LEU A 158 -1.97 0.21 7.21
CA LEU A 158 -1.40 1.06 8.25
C LEU A 158 -2.37 2.22 8.49
N ILE A 159 -2.98 2.26 9.67
CA ILE A 159 -3.94 3.32 10.03
C ILE A 159 -3.32 4.18 11.12
N TYR A 160 -3.19 5.47 10.82
CA TYR A 160 -2.74 6.48 11.76
C TYR A 160 -3.94 7.23 12.33
N ILE A 161 -4.08 7.21 13.65
CA ILE A 161 -5.09 7.99 14.38
C ILE A 161 -4.39 9.20 14.99
N LYS A 162 -4.79 10.41 14.60
CA LYS A 162 -4.46 11.61 15.37
C LYS A 162 -5.46 11.77 16.51
N ASP A 163 -4.95 11.88 17.71
CA ASP A 163 -5.71 11.81 18.95
C ASP A 163 -6.19 13.19 19.42
N HIS A 164 -7.50 13.37 19.39
CA HIS A 164 -8.24 14.39 20.12
C HIS A 164 -9.39 13.75 20.93
N LEU A 165 -9.07 12.65 21.61
CA LEU A 165 -10.00 11.75 22.30
C LEU A 165 -10.35 12.17 23.73
N ASP A 166 -9.64 13.15 24.30
CA ASP A 166 -9.88 13.70 25.65
C ASP A 166 -9.99 12.65 26.77
N GLY A 167 -9.19 11.57 26.68
CA GLY A 167 -9.18 10.51 27.68
C GLY A 167 -10.19 9.38 27.44
N HIS A 168 -11.06 9.46 26.42
CA HIS A 168 -12.06 8.45 26.08
C HIS A 168 -11.48 7.26 25.28
N TYR A 169 -10.28 6.82 25.64
CA TYR A 169 -9.55 5.75 24.96
C TYR A 169 -10.29 4.40 25.01
N SER A 170 -10.97 4.10 26.11
CA SER A 170 -11.66 2.81 26.28
C SER A 170 -12.85 2.67 25.33
N GLU A 171 -13.55 3.76 25.10
CA GLU A 171 -14.72 3.87 24.23
C GLU A 171 -14.29 3.84 22.76
N VAL A 172 -13.19 4.51 22.40
CA VAL A 172 -12.61 4.41 21.06
C VAL A 172 -12.11 3.00 20.76
N LEU A 173 -11.42 2.36 21.71
CA LEU A 173 -10.99 0.97 21.57
C LEU A 173 -12.16 0.04 21.38
N LYS A 174 -13.29 0.28 22.07
CA LYS A 174 -14.50 -0.51 21.86
C LYS A 174 -15.02 -0.34 20.42
N VAL A 175 -15.16 0.89 19.94
CA VAL A 175 -15.59 1.16 18.55
C VAL A 175 -14.65 0.51 17.52
N LEU A 176 -13.33 0.58 17.74
CA LEU A 176 -12.34 -0.07 16.89
C LEU A 176 -12.46 -1.59 16.89
N LYS A 177 -12.61 -2.21 18.06
CA LYS A 177 -12.73 -3.67 18.19
C LYS A 177 -14.02 -4.18 17.58
N ASP A 178 -15.13 -3.48 17.79
CA ASP A 178 -16.43 -3.83 17.24
C ASP A 178 -16.41 -3.75 15.70
N SER A 179 -15.70 -2.79 15.12
CA SER A 179 -15.63 -2.62 13.67
C SER A 179 -14.54 -3.45 12.99
N LEU A 180 -13.35 -3.57 13.58
CA LEU A 180 -12.14 -4.08 12.92
C LEU A 180 -11.37 -5.15 13.72
N GLY A 181 -11.84 -5.54 14.92
CA GLY A 181 -11.08 -6.31 15.91
C GLY A 181 -10.43 -7.59 15.38
N SER A 182 -11.08 -8.30 14.46
CA SER A 182 -10.56 -9.53 13.85
C SER A 182 -9.32 -9.33 12.97
N TRP A 183 -9.05 -8.11 12.53
CA TRP A 183 -7.90 -7.79 11.68
C TRP A 183 -6.83 -6.97 12.39
N LEU A 184 -7.06 -6.51 13.63
CA LEU A 184 -6.09 -5.69 14.34
C LEU A 184 -4.88 -6.53 14.78
N TYR A 185 -3.69 -6.06 14.42
CA TYR A 185 -2.45 -6.58 14.95
C TYR A 185 -2.31 -6.24 16.43
N ARG A 186 -1.76 -7.19 17.19
CA ARG A 186 -1.54 -7.03 18.62
C ARG A 186 -0.07 -6.83 18.93
N TYR A 187 0.26 -5.66 19.46
CA TYR A 187 1.61 -5.33 19.91
C TYR A 187 1.92 -5.89 21.30
N SER A 188 3.22 -5.99 21.59
CA SER A 188 3.78 -6.20 22.92
C SER A 188 4.43 -4.91 23.45
N GLY A 189 4.52 -4.77 24.78
CA GLY A 189 5.14 -3.61 25.43
C GLY A 189 4.32 -2.31 25.35
N SER A 190 4.83 -1.22 25.92
CA SER A 190 4.11 0.05 26.02
C SER A 190 3.91 0.75 24.66
N CYS A 191 2.82 1.51 24.53
CA CYS A 191 2.54 2.33 23.35
C CYS A 191 3.66 3.34 23.07
N SER A 192 4.20 3.99 24.11
CA SER A 192 5.21 5.05 24.00
C SER A 192 6.58 4.57 23.53
N LYS A 193 6.84 3.26 23.58
CA LYS A 193 8.08 2.69 23.05
C LYS A 193 7.96 2.62 21.54
N GLN A 194 8.71 3.48 20.85
CA GLN A 194 8.86 3.38 19.40
C GLN A 194 9.36 1.97 19.03
N PRO A 195 8.68 1.28 18.12
CA PRO A 195 9.06 -0.09 17.80
C PRO A 195 10.33 -0.10 16.97
N SER A 196 11.25 -1.02 17.29
CA SER A 196 12.42 -1.26 16.46
C SER A 196 12.03 -2.06 15.20
N SER A 197 12.85 -2.02 14.15
CA SER A 197 12.61 -2.87 12.97
C SER A 197 12.60 -4.37 13.28
N ALA A 198 13.23 -4.81 14.37
CA ALA A 198 13.23 -6.19 14.83
C ALA A 198 11.93 -6.57 15.57
N ASP A 199 11.29 -5.62 16.27
CA ASP A 199 10.05 -5.86 17.03
C ASP A 199 8.80 -5.76 16.15
N MET A 200 8.94 -5.21 14.95
CA MET A 200 7.84 -5.02 14.03
C MET A 200 7.56 -6.28 13.19
N PRO A 201 6.28 -6.58 12.91
CA PRO A 201 5.91 -7.79 12.18
C PRO A 201 6.35 -7.73 10.71
N LYS A 202 6.29 -8.89 10.07
CA LYS A 202 6.50 -9.04 8.63
C LYS A 202 5.17 -9.33 7.93
N LEU A 203 5.08 -9.00 6.64
CA LEU A 203 3.83 -9.05 5.88
C LEU A 203 3.20 -10.44 5.81
N LYS A 204 3.99 -11.50 5.56
CA LYS A 204 3.46 -12.87 5.45
C LYS A 204 2.90 -13.35 6.78
N ASP A 205 3.60 -13.04 7.86
CA ASP A 205 3.21 -13.45 9.22
C ASP A 205 1.87 -12.81 9.60
N MET A 206 1.68 -11.53 9.28
CA MET A 206 0.42 -10.81 9.48
C MET A 206 -0.73 -11.37 8.65
N VAL A 207 -0.49 -11.66 7.36
CA VAL A 207 -1.50 -12.24 6.48
C VAL A 207 -1.91 -13.62 6.96
N ASN A 208 -0.95 -14.48 7.33
CA ASN A 208 -1.21 -15.82 7.85
C ASN A 208 -1.97 -15.80 9.18
N ALA A 209 -1.68 -14.83 10.05
CA ALA A 209 -2.38 -14.65 11.33
C ALA A 209 -3.77 -13.99 11.18
N GLY A 210 -4.12 -13.47 9.99
CA GLY A 210 -5.34 -12.67 9.78
C GLY A 210 -5.28 -11.26 10.40
N GLN A 211 -4.20 -10.94 11.11
CA GLN A 211 -3.94 -9.66 11.78
C GLN A 211 -3.29 -8.66 10.81
N ARG A 212 -4.12 -8.04 9.97
CA ARG A 212 -3.71 -7.29 8.77
C ARG A 212 -3.83 -5.76 8.90
N ILE A 213 -4.07 -5.24 10.09
CA ILE A 213 -4.18 -3.79 10.35
C ILE A 213 -3.25 -3.41 11.50
N LEU A 214 -2.28 -2.54 11.23
CA LEU A 214 -1.46 -1.88 12.26
C LEU A 214 -2.06 -0.52 12.58
N LEU A 215 -2.16 -0.21 13.87
CA LEU A 215 -2.60 1.10 14.35
C LEU A 215 -1.43 1.83 15.01
N MET A 216 -1.35 3.14 14.73
CA MET A 216 -0.46 4.04 15.45
C MET A 216 -1.15 5.37 15.76
N SER A 217 -0.62 6.10 16.72
CA SER A 217 -1.16 7.39 17.19
C SER A 217 -0.06 8.42 17.48
N ASP A 218 -0.36 9.71 17.44
CA ASP A 218 0.56 10.79 17.84
C ASP A 218 0.73 10.88 19.37
N SER A 219 -0.20 10.30 20.10
CA SER A 219 -0.23 10.21 21.54
C SER A 219 -0.32 8.75 22.02
N CYS A 220 -0.19 8.55 23.32
CA CYS A 220 -0.52 7.29 23.98
C CYS A 220 -1.34 7.56 25.24
N GLN A 221 -2.30 6.68 25.54
CA GLN A 221 -2.98 6.67 26.83
C GLN A 221 -1.96 6.49 27.97
N SER A 222 -2.11 7.29 29.02
CA SER A 222 -1.38 7.14 30.28
C SER A 222 -2.33 6.71 31.42
N GLY A 223 -1.77 6.13 32.48
CA GLY A 223 -2.56 5.69 33.64
C GLY A 223 -3.41 4.43 33.39
N GLN A 224 -4.55 4.35 34.07
CA GLN A 224 -5.45 3.20 34.00
C GLN A 224 -5.94 2.96 32.56
N GLY A 225 -5.83 1.72 32.08
CA GLY A 225 -6.22 1.34 30.72
C GLY A 225 -5.11 1.42 29.67
N SER A 226 -3.96 2.05 29.99
CA SER A 226 -2.83 2.18 29.07
C SER A 226 -2.27 0.84 28.56
N GLU A 227 -2.35 -0.23 29.36
CA GLU A 227 -1.97 -1.58 28.94
C GLU A 227 -2.87 -2.12 27.83
N GLU A 228 -4.17 -1.82 27.88
CA GLU A 228 -5.11 -2.27 26.86
C GLU A 228 -4.95 -1.48 25.56
N TRP A 229 -4.71 -0.17 25.66
CA TRP A 229 -4.34 0.66 24.52
C TRP A 229 -3.05 0.17 23.84
N SER A 230 -2.03 -0.11 24.64
CA SER A 230 -0.71 -0.55 24.17
C SER A 230 -0.72 -1.89 23.43
N LYS A 231 -1.77 -2.70 23.59
CA LYS A 231 -1.96 -3.94 22.81
C LYS A 231 -2.30 -3.67 21.35
N TYR A 232 -2.87 -2.51 21.02
CA TYR A 232 -3.33 -2.21 19.65
C TYR A 232 -2.65 -1.00 19.04
N PHE A 233 -2.10 -0.11 19.86
CA PHE A 233 -1.46 1.11 19.42
C PHE A 233 -0.01 1.20 19.85
N LYS A 234 0.77 1.82 18.96
CA LYS A 234 2.07 2.40 19.25
C LYS A 234 2.06 3.89 18.93
N ALA A 235 2.98 4.63 19.55
CA ALA A 235 3.35 5.94 19.07
C ALA A 235 3.77 5.85 17.59
N GLN A 236 3.49 6.91 16.82
CA GLN A 236 3.76 6.97 15.39
C GLN A 236 5.16 6.45 14.99
N PHE A 237 5.24 5.74 13.86
CA PHE A 237 6.45 5.06 13.40
C PHE A 237 7.47 5.97 12.71
N PHE A 238 7.20 7.28 12.72
CA PHE A 238 8.03 8.30 12.07
C PHE A 238 8.82 9.13 13.09
N GLY A 239 8.90 8.68 14.35
CA GLY A 239 9.96 9.14 15.26
C GLY A 239 11.31 8.75 14.68
N GLY A 240 12.30 9.63 14.72
CA GLY A 240 13.64 9.27 14.24
C GLY A 240 14.61 8.95 15.38
N THR A 241 15.87 9.28 15.22
CA THR A 241 16.91 9.11 16.25
C THR A 241 17.09 10.39 17.07
N LYS A 242 18.01 10.39 18.03
CA LYS A 242 18.40 11.62 18.73
C LYS A 242 18.95 12.67 17.77
N GLU A 243 19.64 12.23 16.71
CA GLU A 243 20.29 13.06 15.70
C GLU A 243 19.31 13.48 14.59
N VAL A 244 18.31 12.64 14.28
CA VAL A 244 17.25 12.93 13.32
C VAL A 244 15.91 12.79 14.04
N PRO A 245 15.39 13.83 14.71
CA PRO A 245 14.26 13.68 15.63
C PRO A 245 12.94 13.20 14.98
N GLY A 246 12.80 13.34 13.66
CA GLY A 246 11.62 12.90 12.93
C GLY A 246 11.94 12.44 11.50
N MET A 247 11.27 11.38 11.09
CA MET A 247 11.32 10.81 9.73
C MET A 247 10.05 11.15 8.94
N GLN A 248 9.48 12.31 9.23
CA GLN A 248 8.35 12.89 8.54
C GLN A 248 8.80 14.11 7.75
N LEU A 249 8.60 14.06 6.43
CA LEU A 249 9.07 15.06 5.49
C LEU A 249 7.90 15.61 4.66
N SER A 250 8.15 16.75 4.02
CA SER A 250 7.29 17.29 2.97
C SER A 250 7.79 16.86 1.58
N PRO A 251 6.91 16.75 0.57
CA PRO A 251 7.29 16.40 -0.80
C PRO A 251 8.38 17.32 -1.38
N LYS A 252 8.40 18.59 -0.97
CA LYS A 252 9.34 19.60 -1.46
C LYS A 252 10.81 19.19 -1.28
N VAL A 253 11.13 18.40 -0.25
CA VAL A 253 12.51 17.99 0.06
C VAL A 253 13.10 17.08 -1.02
N PHE A 254 12.27 16.37 -1.79
CA PHE A 254 12.72 15.42 -2.81
C PHE A 254 12.77 16.00 -4.23
N ARG A 255 12.42 17.28 -4.41
CA ARG A 255 12.47 17.93 -5.72
C ARG A 255 13.93 18.12 -6.15
N ASN A 256 14.38 17.35 -7.13
CA ASN A 256 15.75 17.39 -7.68
C ASN A 256 16.86 17.02 -6.68
N HIS A 257 16.58 16.18 -5.67
CA HIS A 257 17.53 15.82 -4.63
C HIS A 257 17.75 14.30 -4.50
N ASP A 258 18.95 13.94 -4.01
CA ASP A 258 19.28 12.61 -3.52
C ASP A 258 18.50 12.23 -2.25
N CYS A 259 18.61 10.97 -1.82
CA CYS A 259 17.97 10.48 -0.62
C CYS A 259 18.38 11.29 0.64
N VAL A 260 17.37 11.76 1.37
CA VAL A 260 17.53 12.72 2.49
C VAL A 260 18.25 12.14 3.72
N PHE A 261 18.10 10.82 3.95
CA PHE A 261 18.66 10.16 5.13
C PHE A 261 19.73 9.13 4.75
N PRO A 262 20.67 8.82 5.66
CA PRO A 262 21.56 7.68 5.52
C PRO A 262 20.78 6.36 5.33
N ARG A 263 21.35 5.43 4.56
CA ARG A 263 20.72 4.13 4.24
C ARG A 263 20.28 3.33 5.46
N ALA A 264 21.03 3.40 6.56
CA ALA A 264 20.70 2.70 7.80
C ALA A 264 19.35 3.15 8.40
N LEU A 265 19.00 4.44 8.27
CA LEU A 265 17.72 4.95 8.79
C LEU A 265 16.54 4.43 7.97
N TYR A 266 16.63 4.46 6.64
CA TYR A 266 15.61 3.88 5.77
C TYR A 266 15.43 2.35 5.96
N GLN A 267 16.42 1.64 6.52
CA GLN A 267 16.31 0.21 6.82
C GLN A 267 15.69 -0.08 8.20
N SER A 268 15.78 0.87 9.14
CA SER A 268 15.43 0.66 10.54
C SER A 268 14.13 1.34 10.97
N ALA A 269 13.63 2.31 10.18
CA ALA A 269 12.44 3.08 10.50
C ALA A 269 11.59 3.35 9.25
N MET A 270 10.31 3.65 9.47
CA MET A 270 9.42 4.10 8.40
C MET A 270 9.68 5.58 8.11
N VAL A 271 9.72 5.92 6.83
CA VAL A 271 9.86 7.30 6.36
C VAL A 271 8.56 7.76 5.74
N ARG A 272 7.94 8.76 6.38
CA ARG A 272 6.70 9.36 5.91
C ARG A 272 6.98 10.62 5.11
N VAL A 273 6.39 10.69 3.93
CA VAL A 273 6.22 11.95 3.20
C VAL A 273 4.72 12.22 3.12
N ALA A 274 4.30 13.44 3.42
CA ALA A 274 2.89 13.82 3.29
C ALA A 274 2.77 15.25 2.79
N ASP A 275 1.71 15.52 2.04
CA ASP A 275 1.38 16.88 1.63
C ASP A 275 1.27 17.79 2.83
N ASN A 276 1.46 19.09 2.62
CA ASN A 276 1.23 20.09 3.66
C ASN A 276 0.29 21.16 3.11
N SER A 277 -0.93 21.15 3.62
CA SER A 277 -1.93 22.20 3.40
C SER A 277 -2.28 22.81 4.74
N ASN A 278 -2.24 24.14 4.84
CA ASN A 278 -2.94 24.80 5.94
C ASN A 278 -4.44 24.69 5.61
N GLY A 279 -5.30 24.37 6.59
CA GLY A 279 -6.75 24.10 6.42
C GLY A 279 -7.62 25.22 5.81
N HIS A 280 -7.00 26.18 5.11
CA HIS A 280 -7.57 27.29 4.36
C HIS A 280 -7.22 27.27 2.85
N GLY A 281 -6.81 26.12 2.30
CA GLY A 281 -6.62 25.96 0.85
C GLY A 281 -5.28 26.45 0.28
N ASN A 282 -4.37 26.97 1.12
CA ASN A 282 -2.99 27.28 0.70
C ASN A 282 -2.15 26.00 0.75
N ILE A 283 -1.88 25.42 -0.42
CA ILE A 283 -0.95 24.31 -0.60
C ILE A 283 0.47 24.81 -0.35
N GLN A 284 1.09 24.39 0.75
CA GLN A 284 2.49 24.72 1.05
C GLN A 284 3.46 23.77 0.36
N SER A 285 3.07 22.50 0.22
CA SER A 285 3.80 21.50 -0.55
C SER A 285 2.86 20.38 -0.96
N SER A 286 2.79 20.09 -2.26
CA SER A 286 2.07 18.95 -2.81
C SER A 286 3.02 17.96 -3.51
N PHE A 287 2.64 16.69 -3.52
CA PHE A 287 3.22 15.69 -4.41
C PHE A 287 3.00 16.08 -5.87
N THR A 288 3.95 15.69 -6.70
CA THR A 288 3.80 15.61 -8.15
C THR A 288 4.09 14.18 -8.59
N ASN A 289 3.55 13.77 -9.75
CA ASN A 289 3.82 12.44 -10.29
C ASN A 289 5.32 12.18 -10.50
N SER A 290 6.08 13.20 -10.90
CA SER A 290 7.54 13.10 -11.10
C SER A 290 8.33 12.90 -9.81
N ASP A 291 7.87 13.45 -8.68
CA ASP A 291 8.61 13.37 -7.41
C ASP A 291 8.47 12.00 -6.75
N ILE A 292 7.38 11.27 -7.00
CA ILE A 292 7.10 9.97 -6.36
C ILE A 292 8.16 8.93 -6.70
N GLN A 293 8.62 8.87 -7.96
CA GLN A 293 9.65 7.90 -8.34
C GLN A 293 10.96 8.14 -7.58
N SER A 294 11.37 9.39 -7.41
CA SER A 294 12.56 9.77 -6.63
C SER A 294 12.43 9.35 -5.15
N MET A 295 11.22 9.43 -4.59
CA MET A 295 10.95 8.97 -3.23
C MET A 295 11.00 7.44 -3.12
N LEU A 296 10.41 6.73 -4.08
CA LEU A 296 10.41 5.27 -4.13
C LEU A 296 11.83 4.70 -4.23
N ILE A 297 12.69 5.27 -5.08
CA ILE A 297 14.08 4.83 -5.20
C ILE A 297 14.91 5.11 -3.94
N CYS A 298 14.43 5.94 -3.00
CA CYS A 298 15.05 6.15 -1.69
C CYS A 298 14.49 5.23 -0.60
N GLU A 299 13.43 4.48 -0.90
CA GLU A 299 12.66 3.68 0.06
C GLU A 299 11.88 4.54 1.05
N VAL A 300 11.38 5.71 0.62
CA VAL A 300 10.21 6.32 1.27
C VAL A 300 9.08 5.31 1.19
N ASN A 301 8.46 5.01 2.32
CA ASN A 301 7.57 3.88 2.41
C ASN A 301 6.24 4.20 3.08
N VAL A 302 6.00 5.44 3.52
CA VAL A 302 4.66 5.90 3.89
C VAL A 302 4.35 7.21 3.15
N PHE A 303 3.23 7.23 2.43
CA PHE A 303 2.78 8.40 1.66
C PHE A 303 1.42 8.86 2.17
N GLY A 304 1.30 10.14 2.51
CA GLY A 304 0.04 10.81 2.85
C GLY A 304 -0.32 11.85 1.80
N ILE A 305 -0.93 11.41 0.70
CA ILE A 305 -1.23 12.23 -0.48
C ILE A 305 -2.60 12.89 -0.34
N ASP A 306 -2.70 14.19 -0.65
CA ASP A 306 -3.96 14.90 -0.86
C ASP A 306 -4.43 14.74 -2.32
N GLN A 307 -5.74 14.85 -2.52
CA GLN A 307 -6.37 14.80 -3.84
C GLN A 307 -6.08 13.49 -4.59
N PHE A 308 -5.95 12.39 -3.84
CA PHE A 308 -5.59 11.07 -4.37
C PHE A 308 -6.55 10.63 -5.47
N ASP A 309 -6.01 10.28 -6.63
CA ASP A 309 -6.78 9.87 -7.79
C ASP A 309 -6.08 8.77 -8.59
N VAL A 310 -6.67 8.43 -9.74
CA VAL A 310 -6.20 7.35 -10.62
C VAL A 310 -4.79 7.60 -11.13
N ASP A 311 -4.35 8.85 -11.29
CA ASP A 311 -3.01 9.12 -11.79
C ASP A 311 -1.96 8.92 -10.69
N PHE A 312 -2.26 9.34 -9.46
CA PHE A 312 -1.45 9.00 -8.29
C PHE A 312 -1.42 7.49 -8.03
N ALA A 313 -2.57 6.82 -8.16
CA ALA A 313 -2.70 5.38 -7.92
C ALA A 313 -1.75 4.52 -8.77
N LYS A 314 -1.36 4.99 -9.96
CA LYS A 314 -0.43 4.29 -10.87
C LYS A 314 1.05 4.47 -10.51
N GLN A 315 1.41 5.54 -9.81
CA GLN A 315 2.81 5.89 -9.56
C GLN A 315 3.60 4.87 -8.71
N PRO A 316 3.04 4.10 -7.76
CA PRO A 316 3.83 3.15 -6.96
C PRO A 316 4.20 1.85 -7.67
N VAL A 317 3.96 1.71 -8.98
CA VAL A 317 4.44 0.57 -9.78
C VAL A 317 5.96 0.68 -9.95
N TRP A 318 6.71 -0.35 -9.54
CA TRP A 318 8.17 -0.38 -9.65
C TRP A 318 8.77 -1.71 -10.13
N SER A 319 7.97 -2.77 -10.21
CA SER A 319 8.42 -4.15 -10.44
C SER A 319 8.10 -4.66 -11.85
N TRP A 320 6.89 -5.18 -12.07
CA TRP A 320 6.49 -5.85 -13.31
C TRP A 320 6.42 -4.90 -14.51
N GLY A 321 6.93 -5.38 -15.64
CA GLY A 321 6.84 -4.70 -16.92
C GLY A 321 5.43 -4.70 -17.48
N LYS A 322 5.24 -3.91 -18.54
CA LYS A 322 3.95 -3.84 -19.24
C LYS A 322 3.54 -5.22 -19.74
N ASP A 323 2.28 -5.58 -19.50
CA ASP A 323 1.65 -6.85 -19.85
C ASP A 323 2.23 -8.08 -19.13
N GLU A 324 3.07 -7.89 -18.10
CA GLU A 324 3.62 -8.98 -17.27
C GLU A 324 2.85 -9.15 -15.94
N PRO A 325 2.87 -10.36 -15.35
CA PRO A 325 3.37 -11.62 -15.87
C PRO A 325 2.50 -12.12 -17.02
N ARG A 326 3.12 -12.45 -18.16
CA ARG A 326 2.39 -12.99 -19.33
C ARG A 326 1.94 -14.41 -19.10
N ASN A 327 2.78 -15.23 -18.46
CA ASN A 327 2.52 -16.64 -18.18
C ASN A 327 2.01 -17.40 -19.43
N VAL A 328 2.68 -17.23 -20.57
CA VAL A 328 2.23 -17.81 -21.86
C VAL A 328 2.12 -19.33 -21.72
N GLU A 329 0.93 -19.87 -22.04
CA GLU A 329 0.59 -21.30 -21.97
C GLU A 329 0.88 -21.97 -20.62
N ASP A 330 0.97 -21.19 -19.54
CA ASP A 330 1.38 -21.66 -18.21
C ASP A 330 2.78 -22.31 -18.19
N GLN A 331 3.70 -21.82 -19.02
CA GLN A 331 5.08 -22.33 -19.10
C GLN A 331 6.15 -21.32 -18.64
N GLU A 332 5.77 -20.05 -18.43
CA GLU A 332 6.68 -18.99 -17.99
C GLU A 332 6.59 -18.79 -16.47
N HIS A 333 7.25 -19.66 -15.70
CA HIS A 333 7.16 -19.66 -14.23
C HIS A 333 8.32 -18.96 -13.51
N CYS A 334 9.32 -18.48 -14.24
CA CYS A 334 10.52 -17.90 -13.66
C CYS A 334 10.69 -16.42 -14.00
N GLY A 335 11.05 -15.62 -12.98
CA GLY A 335 11.18 -14.17 -13.06
C GLY A 335 12.59 -13.72 -13.44
N ARG A 336 12.66 -12.70 -14.29
CA ARG A 336 13.89 -12.02 -14.71
C ARG A 336 13.70 -10.51 -14.70
N ILE A 337 14.80 -9.79 -14.53
CA ILE A 337 14.82 -8.31 -14.56
C ILE A 337 15.58 -7.81 -15.80
N TRP A 338 15.04 -6.77 -16.44
CA TRP A 338 15.64 -6.10 -17.59
C TRP A 338 16.51 -4.91 -17.18
N SER A 339 17.28 -4.37 -18.14
CA SER A 339 18.10 -3.18 -17.90
C SER A 339 17.26 -1.93 -17.60
N ASP A 340 15.98 -1.88 -17.98
CA ASP A 340 15.06 -0.81 -17.58
C ASP A 340 14.49 -0.97 -16.16
N GLY A 341 14.81 -2.08 -15.48
CA GLY A 341 14.38 -2.39 -14.12
C GLY A 341 13.04 -3.12 -14.04
N SER A 342 12.37 -3.34 -15.17
CA SER A 342 11.12 -4.07 -15.23
C SER A 342 11.32 -5.58 -15.08
N TRP A 343 10.37 -6.24 -14.44
CA TRP A 343 10.33 -7.68 -14.29
C TRP A 343 9.48 -8.30 -15.39
N SER A 344 9.89 -9.48 -15.84
CA SER A 344 9.12 -10.29 -16.79
C SER A 344 9.20 -11.76 -16.43
N THR A 345 8.29 -12.53 -17.00
CA THR A 345 8.29 -13.99 -16.90
C THR A 345 9.00 -14.62 -18.10
N CYS A 346 9.56 -15.81 -17.87
CA CYS A 346 10.21 -16.63 -18.90
C CYS A 346 10.24 -18.10 -18.50
N HIS A 347 10.40 -18.99 -19.49
CA HIS A 347 10.60 -20.41 -19.27
C HIS A 347 11.88 -20.65 -18.45
N CYS A 348 11.79 -21.46 -17.39
CA CYS A 348 12.87 -21.62 -16.41
C CYS A 348 14.16 -22.24 -16.97
N ASP A 349 14.07 -22.96 -18.09
CA ASP A 349 15.22 -23.61 -18.74
C ASP A 349 16.04 -22.69 -19.67
N ILE A 350 15.64 -21.43 -19.84
CA ILE A 350 16.42 -20.47 -20.64
C ILE A 350 17.71 -20.08 -19.92
N TRP A 351 18.77 -19.91 -20.70
CA TRP A 351 20.10 -19.57 -20.19
C TRP A 351 20.27 -18.06 -20.02
N HIS A 352 20.19 -17.59 -18.78
CA HIS A 352 20.50 -16.20 -18.41
C HIS A 352 21.59 -16.16 -17.33
N GLN A 353 22.21 -14.99 -17.17
CA GLN A 353 23.06 -14.69 -16.03
C GLN A 353 22.20 -14.52 -14.78
N PHE A 354 22.80 -14.68 -13.60
CA PHE A 354 22.11 -14.58 -12.31
C PHE A 354 22.42 -13.27 -11.60
N ALA A 355 21.41 -12.66 -11.00
CA ALA A 355 21.55 -11.61 -10.02
C ALA A 355 21.79 -12.21 -8.63
N CYS A 356 22.92 -11.89 -8.02
CA CYS A 356 23.25 -12.32 -6.67
C CYS A 356 23.36 -11.12 -5.73
N ARG A 357 22.88 -11.28 -4.50
CA ARG A 357 22.95 -10.26 -3.45
C ARG A 357 23.95 -10.67 -2.38
N GLU A 358 24.89 -9.79 -2.07
CA GLU A 358 25.80 -9.97 -0.95
C GLU A 358 25.03 -9.88 0.36
N ARG A 359 25.23 -10.84 1.26
CA ARG A 359 24.46 -10.96 2.49
C ARG A 359 24.72 -9.82 3.48
N LYS A 360 25.99 -9.40 3.63
CA LYS A 360 26.40 -8.39 4.62
C LYS A 360 26.01 -6.96 4.22
N THR A 361 26.28 -6.56 2.99
CA THR A 361 26.05 -5.17 2.55
C THR A 361 24.76 -4.99 1.75
N GLY A 362 24.17 -6.08 1.23
CA GLY A 362 23.05 -6.00 0.30
C GLY A 362 23.45 -5.61 -1.13
N LYS A 363 24.74 -5.50 -1.45
CA LYS A 363 25.22 -5.15 -2.78
C LYS A 363 24.86 -6.22 -3.80
N TRP A 364 24.42 -5.79 -4.98
CA TRP A 364 24.10 -6.66 -6.11
C TRP A 364 25.30 -6.88 -7.03
N ILE A 365 25.39 -8.07 -7.60
CA ILE A 365 26.26 -8.42 -8.73
C ILE A 365 25.49 -9.18 -9.80
N VAL A 366 25.95 -9.12 -11.04
CA VAL A 366 25.52 -10.02 -12.12
C VAL A 366 26.66 -10.97 -12.41
N THR A 367 26.37 -12.26 -12.42
CA THR A 367 27.37 -13.31 -12.62
C THR A 367 27.80 -13.42 -14.07
N ASN A 368 29.06 -13.79 -14.32
CA ASN A 368 29.51 -14.10 -15.70
C ASN A 368 28.94 -15.44 -16.20
N ARG A 369 28.65 -16.37 -15.28
CA ARG A 369 28.08 -17.68 -15.58
C ARG A 369 26.61 -17.54 -15.97
N LYS A 370 26.21 -18.25 -17.01
CA LYS A 370 24.81 -18.43 -17.42
C LYS A 370 24.32 -19.82 -17.05
N GLY A 371 23.01 -19.97 -16.90
CA GLY A 371 22.37 -21.25 -16.67
C GLY A 371 20.86 -21.13 -16.61
N ARG A 372 20.21 -22.23 -16.26
CA ARG A 372 18.78 -22.29 -16.00
C ARG A 372 18.46 -21.59 -14.69
N TRP A 373 17.23 -21.14 -14.52
CA TRP A 373 16.82 -20.44 -13.30
C TRP A 373 17.18 -21.22 -12.02
N SER A 374 16.99 -22.54 -12.02
CA SER A 374 17.30 -23.44 -10.90
C SER A 374 18.78 -23.47 -10.50
N ASP A 375 19.69 -23.14 -11.42
CA ASP A 375 21.13 -23.14 -11.14
C ASP A 375 21.54 -21.94 -10.28
N GLY A 376 20.69 -20.91 -10.20
CA GLY A 376 21.02 -19.62 -9.59
C GLY A 376 21.45 -19.72 -8.13
N VAL A 377 20.82 -20.60 -7.35
CA VAL A 377 21.23 -20.78 -5.94
C VAL A 377 22.68 -21.27 -5.85
N GLY A 378 23.02 -22.31 -6.61
CA GLY A 378 24.38 -22.85 -6.63
C GLY A 378 25.39 -21.83 -7.15
N VAL A 379 25.05 -21.11 -8.23
CA VAL A 379 25.95 -20.12 -8.82
C VAL A 379 26.20 -18.95 -7.87
N CYS A 380 25.17 -18.41 -7.21
CA CYS A 380 25.34 -17.31 -6.27
C CYS A 380 26.08 -17.73 -5.00
N LEU A 381 25.79 -18.92 -4.47
CA LEU A 381 26.44 -19.43 -3.26
C LEU A 381 27.97 -19.55 -3.43
N HIS A 382 28.43 -19.88 -4.64
CA HIS A 382 29.84 -20.07 -4.99
C HIS A 382 30.46 -18.89 -5.75
N TYR A 383 29.80 -17.72 -5.77
CA TYR A 383 30.30 -16.59 -6.56
C TYR A 383 31.65 -16.05 -6.07
N SER A 384 31.85 -16.03 -4.74
CA SER A 384 33.12 -15.68 -4.10
C SER A 384 33.38 -16.66 -2.94
N ASP A 385 33.53 -16.17 -1.72
CA ASP A 385 33.55 -17.03 -0.53
C ASP A 385 32.19 -17.69 -0.35
N LEU A 386 32.20 -18.98 -0.02
CA LEU A 386 30.99 -19.79 0.11
C LEU A 386 29.98 -19.10 1.04
N GLY A 387 28.79 -18.82 0.51
CA GLY A 387 27.71 -18.22 1.29
C GLY A 387 27.81 -16.70 1.50
N SER A 388 28.77 -16.00 0.90
CA SER A 388 28.80 -14.52 0.92
C SER A 388 27.69 -13.89 0.06
N TYR A 389 27.31 -14.58 -1.02
CA TYR A 389 26.27 -14.16 -1.95
C TYR A 389 25.12 -15.16 -1.94
N VAL A 390 23.90 -14.65 -2.14
CA VAL A 390 22.68 -15.45 -2.23
C VAL A 390 21.93 -15.11 -3.50
N TYR A 391 21.21 -16.10 -4.03
CA TYR A 391 20.31 -15.89 -5.15
C TYR A 391 19.03 -15.22 -4.64
N ALA A 392 18.77 -13.99 -5.08
CA ALA A 392 17.75 -13.14 -4.48
C ALA A 392 16.95 -12.36 -5.53
N SER A 393 15.82 -11.82 -5.10
CA SER A 393 15.03 -10.84 -5.84
C SER A 393 14.96 -9.53 -5.07
N PRO A 394 14.90 -8.37 -5.77
CA PRO A 394 14.72 -7.09 -5.11
C PRO A 394 13.35 -7.02 -4.44
N ARG A 395 13.32 -6.60 -3.17
CA ARG A 395 12.09 -6.61 -2.35
C ARG A 395 11.44 -5.23 -2.23
N THR A 396 12.18 -4.17 -2.55
CA THR A 396 11.76 -2.76 -2.47
C THR A 396 12.12 -2.02 -3.76
N PRO A 397 11.49 -0.87 -4.06
CA PRO A 397 11.89 -0.07 -5.22
C PRO A 397 13.35 0.37 -5.18
N TYR A 398 13.91 0.66 -3.99
CA TYR A 398 15.35 0.92 -3.82
C TYR A 398 16.20 -0.28 -4.24
N GLU A 399 15.89 -1.48 -3.75
CA GLU A 399 16.64 -2.70 -4.14
C GLU A 399 16.54 -2.97 -5.64
N ASN A 400 15.36 -2.73 -6.23
CA ASN A 400 15.15 -2.88 -7.67
C ASN A 400 16.00 -1.91 -8.46
N LYS A 401 16.07 -0.65 -8.02
CA LYS A 401 16.92 0.38 -8.63
C LYS A 401 18.40 0.00 -8.55
N LYS A 402 18.87 -0.53 -7.42
CA LYS A 402 20.26 -0.97 -7.26
C LYS A 402 20.61 -2.17 -8.12
N LEU A 403 19.71 -3.14 -8.27
CA LEU A 403 19.93 -4.22 -9.21
C LEU A 403 19.89 -3.73 -10.66
N GLN A 404 18.95 -2.85 -11.02
CA GLN A 404 18.86 -2.23 -12.35
C GLN A 404 20.19 -1.57 -12.75
N GLU A 405 20.81 -0.79 -11.86
CA GLU A 405 22.11 -0.14 -12.10
C GLU A 405 23.19 -1.16 -12.48
N VAL A 406 23.26 -2.28 -11.76
CA VAL A 406 24.24 -3.35 -12.03
C VAL A 406 23.93 -4.07 -13.36
N VAL A 407 22.66 -4.33 -13.66
CA VAL A 407 22.23 -4.96 -14.92
C VAL A 407 22.56 -4.07 -16.12
N LYS A 408 22.36 -2.75 -16.02
CA LYS A 408 22.77 -1.80 -17.06
C LYS A 408 24.28 -1.82 -17.31
N LEU A 409 25.08 -1.86 -16.24
CA LEU A 409 26.54 -1.86 -16.34
C LEU A 409 27.12 -3.14 -16.96
N ASN A 410 26.38 -4.27 -16.89
CA ASN A 410 26.75 -5.51 -17.56
C ASN A 410 26.72 -5.40 -19.11
N GLY A 411 26.14 -4.32 -19.67
CA GLY A 411 26.41 -3.84 -21.03
C GLY A 411 25.81 -4.63 -22.19
N ASN A 412 25.11 -5.75 -21.93
CA ASN A 412 24.54 -6.61 -22.98
C ASN A 412 23.03 -6.42 -23.21
N ASN A 413 22.34 -5.58 -22.41
CA ASN A 413 20.88 -5.38 -22.42
C ASN A 413 20.06 -6.69 -22.33
N LEU A 414 20.67 -7.79 -21.91
CA LEU A 414 19.99 -9.05 -21.70
C LEU A 414 19.39 -9.08 -20.29
N PRO A 415 18.21 -9.70 -20.11
CA PRO A 415 17.63 -9.84 -18.80
C PRO A 415 18.44 -10.85 -17.98
N VAL A 416 18.42 -10.66 -16.66
CA VAL A 416 19.09 -11.54 -15.71
C VAL A 416 18.07 -12.23 -14.83
N TRP A 417 18.35 -13.49 -14.48
CA TRP A 417 17.57 -14.26 -13.56
C TRP A 417 17.60 -13.64 -12.16
N ILE A 418 16.41 -13.49 -11.54
CA ILE A 418 16.23 -13.14 -10.13
C ILE A 418 15.52 -14.30 -9.43
N ASN A 419 15.76 -14.49 -8.13
CA ASN A 419 15.10 -15.57 -7.36
C ASN A 419 13.61 -15.26 -7.16
N LEU A 420 12.82 -15.41 -8.22
CA LEU A 420 11.39 -15.16 -8.28
C LEU A 420 10.77 -16.26 -9.12
N ILE A 421 9.86 -17.02 -8.53
CA ILE A 421 9.17 -18.14 -9.18
C ILE A 421 7.68 -18.07 -8.86
N LYS A 422 6.85 -18.49 -9.82
CA LYS A 422 5.42 -18.69 -9.60
C LYS A 422 5.21 -19.84 -8.60
N LYS A 423 4.42 -19.61 -7.57
CA LYS A 423 4.04 -20.64 -6.58
C LYS A 423 2.79 -21.39 -7.04
N GLU A 424 2.57 -22.60 -6.50
CA GLU A 424 1.33 -23.35 -6.76
C GLU A 424 0.10 -22.55 -6.28
N GLY A 425 -0.91 -22.38 -7.15
CA GLY A 425 -2.11 -21.58 -6.89
C GLY A 425 -2.31 -20.40 -7.83
N GLU A 426 -3.20 -19.46 -7.47
CA GLU A 426 -3.39 -18.14 -8.13
C GLU A 426 -2.05 -17.40 -8.35
N ASP A 427 -2.03 -16.30 -9.13
CA ASP A 427 -0.88 -15.40 -9.41
C ASP A 427 -0.09 -14.95 -8.15
N ILE A 428 0.64 -15.87 -7.54
CA ILE A 428 1.48 -15.71 -6.35
C ILE A 428 2.91 -15.97 -6.81
N TRP A 429 3.75 -14.97 -6.57
CA TRP A 429 5.15 -14.99 -6.96
C TRP A 429 5.99 -14.70 -5.73
N GLY A 430 7.12 -15.37 -5.63
CA GLY A 430 8.07 -15.11 -4.57
C GLY A 430 9.33 -15.95 -4.70
N PRO A 431 10.29 -15.76 -3.80
CA PRO A 431 11.58 -16.43 -3.86
C PRO A 431 11.45 -17.92 -3.55
N ASP A 432 12.33 -18.72 -4.13
CA ASP A 432 12.60 -20.06 -3.63
C ASP A 432 13.55 -19.98 -2.43
N ASP A 433 12.94 -20.05 -1.25
CA ASP A 433 13.62 -19.94 0.04
C ASP A 433 14.05 -21.31 0.61
N ARG A 434 13.96 -22.40 -0.17
CA ARG A 434 14.27 -23.76 0.32
C ARG A 434 15.67 -23.86 0.91
N LEU A 435 16.62 -23.03 0.46
CA LEU A 435 18.00 -23.05 0.92
C LEU A 435 18.34 -21.96 1.94
N ASP A 436 17.49 -20.95 2.11
CA ASP A 436 17.73 -19.84 3.06
C ASP A 436 17.76 -20.33 4.52
N ALA A 437 17.01 -21.39 4.84
CA ALA A 437 16.99 -22.02 6.16
C ALA A 437 18.33 -22.68 6.58
N PHE A 438 19.21 -22.95 5.61
CA PHE A 438 20.48 -23.65 5.85
C PHE A 438 21.68 -22.71 5.88
N LEU A 439 21.48 -21.41 5.64
CA LEU A 439 22.55 -20.42 5.72
C LEU A 439 22.73 -19.94 7.17
N PRO A 440 23.96 -19.86 7.69
CA PRO A 440 24.19 -19.37 9.05
C PRO A 440 23.74 -17.91 9.18
N PRO A 441 23.17 -17.48 10.32
CA PRO A 441 22.86 -16.07 10.55
C PRO A 441 24.12 -15.20 10.37
N LEU A 442 23.92 -13.97 9.91
CA LEU A 442 25.02 -13.01 9.68
C LEU A 442 25.50 -12.35 10.97
#